data_AF-A0AAV0HDN1-F1
#
_entry.id   AF-A0AAV0HDN1-F1
#
_cell.length_a   1.000
_cell.length_b   1.000
_cell.length_c   1.000
_cell.angle_alpha   90.00
_cell.angle_beta   90.00
_cell.angle_gamma   90.00
#
_symmetry.space_group_name_H-M   'P 1'
#
loop_
_entity.id
_entity.type
_entity.pdbx_description
1 polymer ?
#
loop_
_entity_poly.entity_id
_entity_poly.type
_entity_poly.pdbx_seq_one_letter_code
_entity_poly.pdbx_strand_id
1 'polypeptide(L)'
;MELLRSNPTSEFSRFCEKKYQELIHPAMESSLFCNLDQNEAVLSSWRSLSIFYESFVNMASSVWTLHKLAFSFDPIVEIFQVERGVDFSMVFMEDVTRKFTLPAKARAKVGFTVFPGFKVGRTVIQSQVYLNGLKCTE
;
A
#
# COMPACT_ATOMS: atom_id res chain seq x y z
N MET A 1 17.93 8.41 5.27
CA MET A 1 16.84 9.40 5.45
C MET A 1 17.31 10.86 5.46
N GLU A 2 18.61 11.13 5.31
CA GLU A 2 19.14 12.50 5.10
C GLU A 2 18.92 13.05 3.69
N LEU A 3 18.68 12.20 2.69
CA LEU A 3 18.56 12.61 1.27
C LEU A 3 17.45 13.64 0.99
N LEU A 4 16.33 13.59 1.72
CA LEU A 4 15.25 14.59 1.58
C LEU A 4 15.58 15.92 2.26
N ARG A 5 16.40 15.90 3.33
CA ARG A 5 16.91 17.12 3.99
C ARG A 5 18.05 17.74 3.18
N SER A 6 18.87 16.92 2.53
CA SER A 6 20.02 17.36 1.73
C SER A 6 19.66 17.80 0.31
N ASN A 7 18.56 17.29 -0.28
CA ASN A 7 18.10 17.65 -1.63
C ASN A 7 16.56 17.77 -1.69
N PRO A 8 16.00 18.92 -1.24
CA PRO A 8 14.55 19.13 -1.16
C PRO A 8 13.86 19.16 -2.52
N THR A 9 14.59 19.34 -3.62
CA THR A 9 14.08 19.42 -5.00
C THR A 9 14.21 18.11 -5.80
N SER A 10 14.63 17.01 -5.15
CA SER A 10 14.76 15.72 -5.84
C SER A 10 13.41 15.16 -6.32
N GLU A 11 13.43 14.33 -7.37
CA GLU A 11 12.25 13.62 -7.89
C GLU A 11 11.53 12.81 -6.80
N PHE A 12 12.30 12.21 -5.89
CA PHE A 12 11.76 11.49 -4.74
C PHE A 12 11.05 12.42 -3.75
N SER A 13 11.60 13.61 -3.50
CA SER A 13 10.94 14.63 -2.65
C SER A 13 9.60 15.06 -3.21
N ARG A 14 9.56 15.33 -4.53
CA ARG A 14 8.32 15.68 -5.24
C ARG A 14 7.31 14.53 -5.23
N PHE A 15 7.77 13.28 -5.36
CA PHE A 15 6.92 12.10 -5.21
C PHE A 15 6.31 12.01 -3.81
N CYS A 16 7.11 12.16 -2.76
CA CYS A 16 6.63 12.13 -1.37
C CYS A 16 5.58 13.23 -1.13
N GLU A 17 5.83 14.46 -1.59
CA GLU A 17 4.90 15.57 -1.43
C GLU A 17 3.58 15.34 -2.16
N LYS A 18 3.64 14.87 -3.41
CA LYS A 18 2.44 14.49 -4.17
C LYS A 18 1.66 13.38 -3.47
N LYS A 19 2.34 12.33 -3.01
CA LYS A 19 1.69 11.21 -2.31
C LYS A 19 1.08 11.62 -0.97
N TYR A 20 1.72 12.56 -0.27
CA TYR A 20 1.20 13.09 0.98
C TYR A 20 -0.13 13.82 0.74
N GLN A 21 -0.17 14.72 -0.24
CA GLN A 21 -1.37 15.47 -0.63
C GLN A 21 -2.52 14.55 -1.12
N GLU A 22 -2.20 13.46 -1.82
CA GLU A 22 -3.20 12.49 -2.30
C GLU A 22 -3.79 11.62 -1.19
N LEU A 23 -3.01 11.30 -0.15
CA LEU A 23 -3.39 10.31 0.88
C LEU A 23 -3.91 10.95 2.18
N ILE A 24 -3.36 12.10 2.55
CA ILE A 24 -3.61 12.73 3.85
C ILE A 24 -4.50 13.95 3.64
N HIS A 25 -5.79 13.77 3.93
CA HIS A 25 -6.74 14.87 3.88
C HIS A 25 -6.50 15.85 5.06
N PRO A 26 -6.73 17.17 4.92
CA PRO A 26 -6.55 18.13 6.01
C PRO A 26 -7.31 17.79 7.31
N ALA A 27 -8.47 17.12 7.21
CA ALA A 27 -9.23 16.62 8.37
C ALA A 27 -8.53 15.43 9.09
N MET A 28 -7.75 14.66 8.34
CA MET A 28 -6.90 13.61 8.90
C MET A 28 -5.67 14.23 9.55
N GLU A 29 -5.05 15.25 8.93
CA GLU A 29 -3.97 16.02 9.54
C GLU A 29 -4.41 16.60 10.88
N SER A 30 -5.55 17.29 10.92
CA SER A 30 -6.05 17.84 12.17
C SER A 30 -6.23 16.76 13.23
N SER A 31 -6.86 15.63 12.90
CA SER A 31 -7.07 14.53 13.86
C SER A 31 -5.78 13.83 14.32
N LEU A 32 -4.80 13.66 13.42
CA LEU A 32 -3.51 13.06 13.73
C LEU A 32 -2.63 14.00 14.56
N PHE A 33 -2.82 15.31 14.42
CA PHE A 33 -1.94 16.34 14.97
C PHE A 33 -2.60 17.25 16.02
N CYS A 34 -3.85 16.97 16.44
CA CYS A 34 -4.65 17.75 17.39
C CYS A 34 -4.00 17.99 18.77
N ASN A 35 -3.08 17.13 19.22
CA ASN A 35 -2.51 17.15 20.57
C ASN A 35 -1.01 17.53 20.63
N LEU A 36 -0.44 18.08 19.55
CA LEU A 36 0.97 18.48 19.51
C LEU A 36 1.07 19.98 19.82
N ASP A 37 1.43 20.28 21.07
CA ASP A 37 1.51 21.63 21.66
C ASP A 37 2.16 22.70 20.75
N GLN A 38 1.39 23.76 20.50
CA GLN A 38 1.72 25.20 20.54
C GLN A 38 3.09 25.72 20.05
N ASN A 39 3.76 25.09 19.10
CA ASN A 39 4.79 25.76 18.28
C ASN A 39 4.26 25.96 16.86
N GLU A 40 3.31 26.88 16.73
CA GLU A 40 2.56 27.21 15.51
C GLU A 40 3.43 27.50 14.28
N ALA A 41 4.70 27.90 14.44
CA ALA A 41 5.57 28.18 13.31
C ALA A 41 6.21 26.92 12.67
N VAL A 42 6.31 25.81 13.42
CA VAL A 42 7.02 24.59 12.99
C VAL A 42 6.04 23.49 12.52
N LEU A 43 4.79 23.54 12.98
CA LEU A 43 3.72 22.61 12.58
C LEU A 43 3.24 22.78 11.13
N SER A 44 3.62 23.87 10.46
CA SER A 44 3.23 24.16 9.08
C SER A 44 3.83 23.22 8.03
N SER A 45 4.78 22.36 8.42
CA SER A 45 5.26 21.28 7.55
C SER A 45 5.09 19.94 8.23
N TRP A 46 4.42 18.99 7.57
CA TRP A 46 4.37 17.58 7.99
C TRP A 46 5.78 16.96 8.18
N ARG A 47 6.83 17.66 7.72
CA ARG A 47 8.24 17.35 7.91
C ARG A 47 8.79 17.65 9.31
N SER A 48 8.04 18.35 10.17
CA SER A 48 8.45 18.68 11.53
C SER A 48 8.11 17.60 12.56
N LEU A 49 7.19 16.68 12.24
CA LEU A 49 6.79 15.58 13.10
C LEU A 49 7.68 14.37 12.82
N SER A 50 8.78 14.25 13.58
CA SER A 50 9.85 13.29 13.30
C SER A 50 9.33 11.86 13.06
N ILE A 51 8.45 11.34 13.93
CA ILE A 51 7.99 9.94 13.88
C ILE A 51 7.04 9.68 12.70
N PHE A 52 6.05 10.56 12.50
CA PHE A 52 5.10 10.40 11.39
C PHE A 52 5.79 10.62 10.04
N TYR A 53 6.59 11.68 9.94
CA TYR A 53 7.39 11.98 8.74
C TYR A 53 8.32 10.82 8.39
N GLU A 54 9.05 10.30 9.37
CA GLU A 54 9.95 9.15 9.19
C GLU A 54 9.19 7.92 8.68
N SER A 55 8.07 7.59 9.33
CA SER A 55 7.25 6.44 8.95
C SER A 55 6.71 6.59 7.52
N PHE A 56 6.20 7.77 7.18
CA PHE A 56 5.69 8.06 5.84
C PHE A 56 6.79 8.02 4.79
N VAL A 57 7.95 8.64 5.06
CA VAL A 57 9.09 8.66 4.13
C VAL A 57 9.65 7.25 3.91
N ASN A 58 9.70 6.42 4.95
CA ASN A 58 10.11 5.02 4.83
C ASN A 58 9.15 4.21 3.94
N MET A 59 7.84 4.42 4.13
CA MET A 59 6.81 3.84 3.27
C MET A 59 6.97 4.33 1.83
N ALA A 60 7.06 5.65 1.61
CA ALA A 60 7.22 6.25 0.29
C ALA A 60 8.50 5.79 -0.41
N SER A 61 9.60 5.63 0.32
CA SER A 61 10.88 5.11 -0.18
C SER A 61 10.74 3.67 -0.68
N SER A 62 10.04 2.83 0.08
CA SER A 62 9.76 1.44 -0.33
C SER A 62 8.94 1.40 -1.62
N VAL A 63 7.88 2.21 -1.71
CA VAL A 63 7.03 2.31 -2.91
C VAL A 63 7.80 2.85 -4.11
N TRP A 64 8.60 3.90 -3.92
CA TRP A 64 9.43 4.49 -4.97
C TRP A 64 10.47 3.51 -5.50
N THR A 65 11.11 2.76 -4.61
CA THR A 65 12.08 1.73 -4.97
C THR A 65 11.41 0.59 -5.74
N LEU A 66 10.24 0.13 -5.27
CA LEU A 66 9.44 -0.87 -5.97
C LEU A 66 9.04 -0.40 -7.36
N HIS A 67 8.64 0.87 -7.51
CA HIS A 67 8.33 1.44 -8.82
C HIS A 67 9.55 1.41 -9.73
N LYS A 68 10.70 1.95 -9.31
CA LYS A 68 11.94 1.88 -10.11
C LYS A 68 12.32 0.44 -10.49
N LEU A 69 12.18 -0.49 -9.55
CA LEU A 69 12.45 -1.90 -9.78
C LEU A 69 11.50 -2.46 -10.86
N ALA A 70 10.19 -2.22 -10.75
CA ALA A 70 9.21 -2.67 -11.73
C ALA A 70 9.50 -2.20 -13.17
N PHE A 71 9.98 -0.96 -13.34
CA PHE A 71 10.38 -0.40 -14.64
C PHE A 71 11.75 -0.85 -15.14
N SER A 72 12.57 -1.46 -14.28
CA SER A 72 13.87 -2.02 -14.70
C SER A 72 13.75 -3.39 -15.38
N PHE A 73 12.60 -4.05 -15.28
CA PHE A 73 12.33 -5.31 -15.97
C PHE A 73 11.93 -5.09 -17.43
N ASP A 74 12.32 -6.03 -18.28
CA ASP A 74 11.87 -6.14 -19.67
C ASP A 74 11.25 -7.54 -19.90
N PRO A 75 9.92 -7.66 -20.09
CA PRO A 75 8.92 -6.59 -20.10
C PRO A 75 8.65 -6.01 -18.70
N ILE A 76 8.09 -4.80 -18.66
CA ILE A 76 7.70 -4.10 -17.41
C ILE A 76 6.76 -5.00 -16.59
N VAL A 77 6.95 -5.00 -15.27
CA VAL A 77 6.10 -5.76 -14.34
C VAL A 77 4.64 -5.31 -14.45
N GLU A 78 3.73 -6.26 -14.63
CA GLU A 78 2.29 -6.01 -14.65
C GLU A 78 1.75 -6.11 -13.22
N ILE A 79 0.93 -5.14 -12.81
CA ILE A 79 0.23 -5.12 -11.53
C ILE A 79 -1.23 -5.47 -11.79
N PHE A 80 -1.80 -6.40 -11.03
CA PHE A 80 -3.23 -6.74 -11.12
C PHE A 80 -3.91 -6.64 -9.75
N GLN A 81 -5.15 -6.16 -9.77
CA GLN A 81 -6.00 -6.10 -8.59
C GLN A 81 -7.22 -6.98 -8.83
N VAL A 82 -7.60 -7.76 -7.82
CA VAL A 82 -8.73 -8.67 -7.94
C VAL A 82 -10.01 -7.95 -7.52
N GLU A 83 -11.02 -8.04 -8.38
CA GLU A 83 -12.33 -7.44 -8.13
C GLU A 83 -13.11 -8.20 -7.06
N ARG A 84 -13.99 -7.47 -6.36
CA ARG A 84 -14.92 -8.05 -5.40
C ARG A 84 -15.91 -8.97 -6.11
N GLY A 85 -16.20 -10.13 -5.51
CA GLY A 85 -17.18 -11.10 -5.99
C GLY A 85 -16.61 -12.15 -6.96
N VAL A 86 -15.37 -11.98 -7.41
CA VAL A 86 -14.63 -12.96 -8.22
C VAL A 86 -14.37 -14.22 -7.38
N ASP A 87 -14.41 -15.38 -8.04
CA ASP A 87 -14.12 -16.65 -7.40
C ASP A 87 -12.63 -16.75 -7.02
N PHE A 88 -12.36 -17.30 -5.84
CA PHE A 88 -10.99 -17.43 -5.37
C PHE A 88 -10.17 -18.38 -6.26
N SER A 89 -9.05 -17.88 -6.76
CA SER A 89 -8.07 -18.69 -7.49
C SER A 89 -6.80 -18.85 -6.68
N MET A 90 -6.53 -20.07 -6.22
CA MET A 90 -5.30 -20.40 -5.47
C MET A 90 -4.01 -20.19 -6.28
N VAL A 91 -4.10 -19.98 -7.60
CA VAL A 91 -2.96 -19.71 -8.47
C VAL A 91 -2.59 -18.22 -8.44
N PHE A 92 -3.58 -17.34 -8.40
CA PHE A 92 -3.37 -15.88 -8.47
C PHE A 92 -3.57 -15.17 -7.14
N MET A 93 -4.09 -15.85 -6.12
CA MET A 93 -4.59 -15.22 -4.89
C MET A 93 -4.14 -15.96 -3.63
N GLU A 94 -3.79 -15.20 -2.59
CA GLU A 94 -3.53 -15.70 -1.24
C GLU A 94 -4.60 -15.15 -0.28
N ASP A 95 -5.23 -16.03 0.50
CA ASP A 95 -6.15 -15.63 1.57
C ASP A 95 -5.36 -15.14 2.79
N VAL A 96 -5.50 -13.84 3.10
CA VAL A 96 -4.81 -13.20 4.23
C VAL A 96 -5.21 -13.77 5.59
N THR A 97 -6.42 -14.32 5.70
CA THR A 97 -6.90 -14.85 6.99
C THR A 97 -6.33 -16.22 7.28
N ARG A 98 -5.96 -16.96 6.22
CA ARG A 98 -5.51 -18.36 6.26
C ARG A 98 -6.50 -19.31 6.98
N LYS A 99 -7.75 -18.88 7.18
CA LYS A 99 -8.74 -19.59 8.00
C LYS A 99 -9.37 -20.78 7.29
N PHE A 100 -9.43 -20.75 5.96
CA PHE A 100 -10.17 -21.77 5.19
C PHE A 100 -9.24 -22.86 4.64
N THR A 101 -9.71 -24.11 4.66
CA THR A 101 -9.06 -25.25 3.98
C THR A 101 -9.41 -25.24 2.49
N LEU A 102 -8.56 -25.85 1.65
CA LEU A 102 -8.70 -25.83 0.18
C LEU A 102 -10.10 -26.20 -0.37
N PRO A 103 -10.82 -27.20 0.18
CA PRO A 103 -12.16 -27.52 -0.31
C PRO A 103 -13.17 -26.38 -0.08
N ALA A 104 -13.04 -25.65 1.03
CA ALA A 104 -13.86 -24.49 1.34
C ALA A 104 -13.42 -23.26 0.52
N LYS A 105 -12.12 -23.06 0.30
CA LYS A 105 -11.63 -21.91 -0.48
C LYS A 105 -12.09 -21.92 -1.94
N ALA A 106 -12.24 -23.09 -2.56
CA ALA A 106 -12.61 -23.21 -3.96
C ALA A 106 -14.01 -22.64 -4.30
N ARG A 107 -14.90 -22.49 -3.31
CA ARG A 107 -16.23 -21.87 -3.50
C ARG A 107 -16.33 -20.46 -2.88
N ALA A 108 -15.24 -19.97 -2.30
CA ALA A 108 -15.21 -18.67 -1.67
C ALA A 108 -15.07 -17.56 -2.72
N LYS A 109 -15.70 -16.42 -2.44
CA LYS A 109 -15.60 -15.22 -3.28
C LYS A 109 -14.75 -14.17 -2.62
N VAL A 110 -14.03 -13.41 -3.43
CA VAL A 110 -13.22 -12.29 -2.97
C VAL A 110 -14.14 -11.20 -2.40
N GLY A 111 -13.89 -10.82 -1.16
CA GLY A 111 -14.53 -9.65 -0.53
C GLY A 111 -13.87 -8.36 -1.00
N PHE A 112 -12.54 -8.29 -0.91
CA PHE A 112 -11.73 -7.18 -1.41
C PHE A 112 -10.26 -7.59 -1.51
N THR A 113 -9.50 -6.85 -2.32
CA THR A 113 -8.04 -6.99 -2.40
C THR A 113 -7.38 -6.19 -1.27
N VAL A 114 -6.50 -6.85 -0.52
CA VAL A 114 -5.65 -6.24 0.53
C VAL A 114 -4.35 -5.75 -0.07
N PHE A 115 -3.67 -6.60 -0.85
CA PHE A 115 -2.50 -6.22 -1.65
C PHE A 115 -2.66 -6.68 -3.10
N PRO A 116 -2.30 -5.84 -4.08
CA PRO A 116 -2.31 -6.24 -5.48
C PRO A 116 -1.34 -7.39 -5.73
N GLY A 117 -1.62 -8.16 -6.78
CA GLY A 117 -0.69 -9.16 -7.30
C GLY A 117 0.23 -8.55 -8.34
N PHE A 118 1.31 -9.26 -8.63
CA PHE A 118 2.31 -8.85 -9.62
C PHE A 118 2.62 -9.99 -10.57
N LYS A 119 2.81 -9.68 -11.84
CA LYS A 119 3.26 -10.63 -12.85
C LYS A 119 4.59 -10.14 -13.41
N VAL A 120 5.63 -10.93 -13.16
CA VAL A 120 7.01 -10.68 -13.55
C VAL A 120 7.41 -11.74 -14.57
N GLY A 121 7.28 -11.42 -15.85
CA GLY A 121 7.45 -12.39 -16.94
C GLY A 121 6.45 -13.54 -16.83
N ARG A 122 6.94 -14.74 -16.47
CA ARG A 122 6.11 -15.95 -16.27
C ARG A 122 5.78 -16.22 -14.80
N THR A 123 6.36 -15.47 -13.88
CA THR A 123 6.16 -15.65 -12.44
C THR A 123 5.01 -14.78 -11.98
N VAL A 124 4.10 -15.36 -11.19
CA VAL A 124 3.00 -14.65 -10.55
C VAL A 124 3.27 -14.56 -9.06
N ILE A 125 3.31 -13.33 -8.55
CA ILE A 125 3.20 -13.03 -7.13
C ILE A 125 1.73 -12.80 -6.85
N GLN A 126 1.19 -13.61 -5.94
CA GLN A 126 -0.25 -13.68 -5.69
C GLN A 126 -0.77 -12.38 -5.07
N SER A 127 -1.97 -11.98 -5.48
CA SER A 127 -2.70 -10.90 -4.82
C SER A 127 -3.21 -11.39 -3.47
N GLN A 128 -2.96 -10.61 -2.43
CA GLN A 128 -3.51 -10.92 -1.11
C GLN A 128 -4.95 -10.42 -1.05
N VAL A 129 -5.88 -11.34 -0.81
CA VAL A 129 -7.31 -11.06 -0.83
C VAL A 129 -7.95 -11.48 0.49
N TYR A 130 -8.98 -10.73 0.87
CA TYR A 130 -9.90 -11.17 1.91
C TYR A 130 -11.05 -11.95 1.26
N LEU A 131 -11.39 -13.11 1.81
CA LEU A 131 -12.48 -13.95 1.31
C LEU A 131 -13.75 -13.72 2.11
N ASN A 132 -14.86 -13.51 1.41
CA ASN A 132 -16.17 -13.56 2.03
C ASN A 132 -16.54 -15.02 2.28
N GLY A 133 -16.92 -15.30 3.53
CA GLY A 133 -17.26 -16.64 3.97
C GLY A 133 -18.37 -17.24 3.10
N LEU A 134 -18.16 -18.48 2.67
CA LEU A 134 -19.27 -19.37 2.39
C LEU A 134 -20.19 -19.37 3.61
N LYS A 135 -21.50 -19.32 3.38
CA LYS A 135 -22.44 -19.76 4.41
C LYS A 135 -21.99 -21.16 4.82
N CYS A 136 -21.58 -21.34 6.09
CA CYS A 136 -21.54 -22.67 6.66
C CYS A 136 -22.96 -23.21 6.53
N THR A 137 -23.20 -24.11 5.59
CA THR A 137 -24.34 -25.01 5.69
C THR A 137 -23.99 -25.93 6.85
N GLU A 138 -24.67 -25.68 7.98
CA GLU A 138 -24.79 -26.65 9.08
C GLU A 138 -25.28 -28.01 8.56
#